data_AF-A0A1V4KR11-F1
#
_entry.id   AF-A0A1V4KR11-F1
#
_cell.length_a   1.000
_cell.length_b   1.000
_cell.length_c   1.000
_cell.angle_alpha   90.00
_cell.angle_beta   90.00
_cell.angle_gamma   90.00
#
_symmetry.space_group_name_H-M   'P 1'
#
loop_
_entity.id
_entity.type
_entity.pdbx_description
1 polymer ?
#
loop_
_entity_poly.entity_id
_entity_poly.type
_entity_poly.pdbx_seq_one_letter_code
_entity_poly.pdbx_strand_id
1 'polypeptide(L)'
;MLRKSIKKRGDFDIDIVAVVNDTVGTMMTCGYDDHNCEVGLIVGTGTNACYMEEMRHIDLVEGDEGRMCINMEWGAFGDDGVLNDIRTEFDREIDMGSLNPGKQLFEKMISGMYMGELVRLILVKMAKEGLLFGGRLTPDLLTTGHFETRYVSAIEKEKEGLQKAHEILSKLGLEPSHEDCVATHRICQIVSTRSANLCGATLAAVLRRIKENKGLDRLRSTVGVDGSVYKKHPQKENDVNDRLEGNIYKIDKYLYDMRLSEETLQEVSQRFGKEMEKGLGADTNPTASVKMLPTFVRSTPDGTEDGDFLALDLGGTNFRVLRVKVSDNGLQKVEMENQIYAIPEELMRGSGVQVSPEPVC
;
A
#
# COMPACT_ATOMS: atom_id res chain seq x y z
N MET A 1 25.45 2.80 0.87
CA MET A 1 25.29 4.02 0.05
C MET A 1 25.33 5.28 0.91
N LEU A 2 24.40 5.49 1.84
CA LEU A 2 24.31 6.70 2.67
C LEU A 2 25.60 7.07 3.44
N ARG A 3 26.22 6.13 4.18
CA ARG A 3 27.53 6.34 4.85
C ARG A 3 28.63 6.81 3.89
N LYS A 4 28.67 6.28 2.66
CA LYS A 4 29.65 6.70 1.64
C LYS A 4 29.35 8.11 1.14
N SER A 5 28.09 8.45 0.92
CA SER A 5 27.66 9.79 0.50
C SER A 5 27.96 10.85 1.57
N ILE A 6 27.73 10.55 2.84
CA ILE A 6 28.07 11.44 3.97
C ILE A 6 29.59 11.66 4.03
N LYS A 7 30.38 10.59 3.99
CA LYS A 7 31.85 10.69 3.94
C LYS A 7 32.38 11.48 2.75
N LYS A 8 31.74 11.38 1.57
CA LYS A 8 32.12 12.14 0.38
C LYS A 8 31.88 13.64 0.54
N ARG A 9 30.85 14.03 1.31
CA ARG A 9 30.50 15.44 1.55
C ARG A 9 31.44 16.09 2.56
N GLY A 10 31.82 15.37 3.62
CA GLY A 10 32.91 15.73 4.54
C GLY A 10 32.65 16.93 5.46
N ASP A 11 31.44 17.50 5.45
CA ASP A 11 31.02 18.68 6.21
C ASP A 11 30.28 18.34 7.52
N PHE A 12 29.89 17.08 7.73
CA PHE A 12 29.29 16.60 8.97
C PHE A 12 29.49 15.08 9.13
N ASP A 13 29.38 14.58 10.36
CA ASP A 13 29.36 13.16 10.68
C ASP A 13 28.00 12.79 11.29
N ILE A 14 27.42 11.68 10.85
CA ILE A 14 26.13 11.17 11.36
C ILE A 14 26.33 9.70 11.68
N ASP A 15 26.06 9.34 12.92
CA ASP A 15 25.99 7.95 13.32
C ASP A 15 24.65 7.35 12.88
N ILE A 16 24.71 6.46 11.89
CA ILE A 16 23.53 5.74 11.41
C ILE A 16 23.39 4.49 12.26
N VAL A 17 22.51 4.59 13.25
CA VAL A 17 22.24 3.54 14.26
C VAL A 17 21.15 2.56 13.85
N ALA A 18 20.20 2.98 13.00
CA ALA A 18 19.08 2.14 12.55
C ALA A 18 18.60 2.51 11.15
N VAL A 19 18.00 1.54 10.47
CA VAL A 19 17.22 1.71 9.23
C VAL A 19 15.94 0.92 9.42
N VAL A 20 14.79 1.57 9.25
CA VAL A 20 13.47 0.96 9.48
C VAL A 20 12.59 1.14 8.24
N ASN A 21 11.70 0.16 8.01
CA ASN A 21 10.65 0.28 7.01
C ASN A 21 9.54 1.24 7.51
N ASP A 22 8.84 1.89 6.59
CA ASP A 22 7.76 2.86 6.89
C ASP A 22 6.60 2.23 7.66
N THR A 23 6.27 0.96 7.41
CA THR A 23 5.30 0.21 8.22
C THR A 23 5.75 0.07 9.67
N VAL A 24 7.05 -0.21 9.90
CA VAL A 24 7.63 -0.34 11.24
C VAL A 24 7.57 1.01 11.95
N GLY A 25 7.98 2.09 11.28
CA GLY A 25 7.86 3.45 11.80
C GLY A 25 6.42 3.79 12.20
N THR A 26 5.45 3.46 11.33
CA THR A 26 4.01 3.66 11.59
C THR A 26 3.52 2.88 12.82
N MET A 27 3.94 1.62 12.95
CA MET A 27 3.62 0.78 14.12
C MET A 27 4.20 1.37 15.40
N MET A 28 5.46 1.82 15.36
CA MET A 28 6.14 2.42 16.52
C MET A 28 5.50 3.75 16.93
N THR A 29 5.20 4.63 15.97
CA THR A 29 4.51 5.90 16.26
C THR A 29 3.15 5.65 16.90
N CYS A 30 2.36 4.70 16.39
CA CYS A 30 1.08 4.36 17.00
C CYS A 30 1.25 3.63 18.35
N GLY A 31 2.28 2.82 18.50
CA GLY A 31 2.57 2.07 19.74
C GLY A 31 3.05 2.94 20.89
N TYR A 32 3.60 4.11 20.58
CA TYR A 32 3.92 5.15 21.56
C TYR A 32 2.67 5.69 22.25
N ASP A 33 1.59 5.91 21.49
CA ASP A 33 0.31 6.41 22.03
C ASP A 33 -0.61 5.28 22.55
N ASP A 34 -0.55 4.09 21.94
CA ASP A 34 -1.37 2.92 22.33
C ASP A 34 -0.54 1.63 22.36
N HIS A 35 -0.22 1.16 23.57
CA HIS A 35 0.56 -0.06 23.81
C HIS A 35 -0.14 -1.36 23.34
N ASN A 36 -1.38 -1.31 22.85
CA ASN A 36 -2.01 -2.45 22.17
C ASN A 36 -1.64 -2.54 20.67
N CYS A 37 -0.86 -1.60 20.14
CA CYS A 37 -0.46 -1.59 18.74
C CYS A 37 0.48 -2.75 18.43
N GLU A 38 0.12 -3.58 17.45
CA GLU A 38 0.95 -4.74 17.04
C GLU A 38 1.06 -4.90 15.54
N VAL A 39 0.49 -3.96 14.77
CA VAL A 39 0.51 -3.96 13.32
C VAL A 39 0.74 -2.53 12.82
N GLY A 40 1.67 -2.37 11.88
CA GLY A 40 1.81 -1.16 11.08
C GLY A 40 1.35 -1.42 9.64
N LEU A 41 0.49 -0.56 9.11
CA LEU A 41 -0.12 -0.69 7.80
C LEU A 41 0.12 0.57 6.97
N ILE A 42 0.57 0.38 5.74
CA ILE A 42 0.71 1.44 4.73
C ILE A 42 -0.24 1.17 3.56
N VAL A 43 -1.11 2.15 3.25
CA VAL A 43 -1.93 2.20 2.04
C VAL A 43 -1.78 3.57 1.37
N GLY A 44 -0.68 3.73 0.63
CA GLY A 44 -0.22 4.98 0.03
C GLY A 44 0.12 4.83 -1.45
N THR A 45 1.29 5.32 -1.86
CA THR A 45 1.82 5.07 -3.22
C THR A 45 1.98 3.58 -3.46
N GLY A 46 2.59 2.87 -2.50
CA GLY A 46 2.61 1.42 -2.40
C GLY A 46 1.67 0.91 -1.30
N THR A 47 1.72 -0.38 -1.01
CA THR A 47 1.09 -0.95 0.18
C THR A 47 1.97 -2.01 0.81
N ASN A 48 2.08 -1.95 2.14
CA ASN A 48 2.82 -2.93 2.91
C ASN A 48 2.26 -3.04 4.34
N ALA A 49 2.64 -4.09 5.06
CA ALA A 49 2.39 -4.21 6.48
C ALA A 49 3.57 -4.82 7.23
N CYS A 50 3.65 -4.52 8.52
CA CYS A 50 4.48 -5.23 9.48
C CYS A 50 3.64 -5.61 10.71
N TYR A 51 4.11 -6.60 11.47
CA TYR A 51 3.49 -6.96 12.75
C TYR A 51 4.49 -7.58 13.71
N MET A 52 4.12 -7.69 14.99
CA MET A 52 4.92 -8.40 16.01
C MET A 52 4.67 -9.91 15.95
N GLU A 53 5.71 -10.68 15.59
CA GLU A 53 5.71 -12.15 15.55
C GLU A 53 6.51 -12.72 16.74
N GLU A 54 6.18 -13.94 17.17
CA GLU A 54 6.92 -14.66 18.20
C GLU A 54 8.25 -15.19 17.63
N MET A 55 9.36 -14.98 18.36
CA MET A 55 10.70 -15.37 17.90
C MET A 55 10.80 -16.85 17.53
N ARG A 56 10.14 -17.73 18.31
CA ARG A 56 10.06 -19.18 18.05
C ARG A 56 9.45 -19.58 16.71
N HIS A 57 8.81 -18.65 15.98
CA HIS A 57 8.26 -18.91 14.65
C HIS A 57 9.14 -18.34 13.53
N ILE A 58 10.28 -17.70 13.83
CA ILE A 58 11.13 -17.01 12.86
C ILE A 58 12.41 -17.83 12.65
N ASP A 59 12.36 -18.82 11.77
CA ASP A 59 13.51 -19.70 11.51
C ASP A 59 14.73 -18.96 10.91
N LEU A 60 14.51 -17.75 10.38
CA LEU A 60 15.53 -16.91 9.76
C LEU A 60 16.47 -16.21 10.76
N VAL A 61 16.14 -16.22 12.06
CA VAL A 61 16.90 -15.53 13.10
C VAL A 61 17.16 -16.49 14.26
N GLU A 62 18.40 -16.54 14.75
CA GLU A 62 18.71 -17.33 15.93
C GLU A 62 18.02 -16.79 17.20
N GLY A 63 17.47 -17.72 17.99
CA GLY A 63 16.80 -17.45 19.26
C GLY A 63 15.28 -17.63 19.21
N ASP A 64 14.69 -17.98 20.35
CA ASP A 64 13.26 -18.31 20.50
C ASP A 64 12.53 -17.46 21.55
N GLU A 65 13.27 -16.62 22.29
CA GLU A 65 12.74 -15.79 23.36
C GLU A 65 12.20 -14.45 22.86
N GLY A 66 10.96 -14.13 23.25
CA GLY A 66 10.33 -12.84 23.00
C GLY A 66 9.74 -12.72 21.60
N ARG A 67 9.67 -11.48 21.11
CA ARG A 67 9.01 -11.13 19.84
C ARG A 67 9.93 -10.31 18.95
N MET A 68 9.64 -10.28 17.66
CA MET A 68 10.28 -9.39 16.71
C MET A 68 9.26 -8.86 15.71
N CYS A 69 9.39 -7.59 15.35
CA CYS A 69 8.64 -7.02 14.26
C CYS A 69 9.11 -7.63 12.93
N ILE A 70 8.18 -8.13 12.15
CA ILE A 70 8.39 -8.67 10.81
C ILE A 70 7.83 -7.70 9.78
N ASN A 71 8.68 -7.25 8.86
CA ASN A 71 8.25 -6.54 7.66
C ASN A 71 7.82 -7.55 6.60
N MET A 72 6.55 -7.58 6.24
CA MET A 72 6.01 -8.66 5.42
C MET A 72 6.46 -8.59 3.96
N GLU A 73 6.67 -7.37 3.44
CA GLU A 73 6.80 -7.12 1.99
C GLU A 73 5.63 -7.74 1.22
N TRP A 74 4.41 -7.50 1.70
CA TRP A 74 3.22 -8.21 1.21
C TRP A 74 2.83 -7.84 -0.23
N GLY A 75 3.46 -6.81 -0.80
CA GLY A 75 3.15 -6.33 -2.14
C GLY A 75 3.45 -7.38 -3.20
N ALA A 76 4.42 -8.26 -2.92
CA ALA A 76 4.81 -9.39 -3.75
C ALA A 76 3.89 -10.62 -3.63
N PHE A 77 2.87 -10.59 -2.77
CA PHE A 77 1.91 -11.69 -2.68
C PHE A 77 1.30 -11.99 -4.06
N GLY A 78 1.28 -13.27 -4.47
CA GLY A 78 0.80 -13.64 -5.81
C GLY A 78 1.85 -13.60 -6.92
N ASP A 79 3.07 -13.11 -6.67
CA ASP A 79 4.18 -13.14 -7.66
C ASP A 79 4.54 -14.57 -8.11
N ASP A 80 4.19 -15.59 -7.32
CA ASP A 80 4.34 -17.01 -7.63
C ASP A 80 3.12 -17.61 -8.38
N GLY A 81 2.11 -16.79 -8.66
CA GLY A 81 0.91 -17.16 -9.39
C GLY A 81 -0.29 -17.58 -8.52
N VAL A 82 -0.18 -17.57 -7.18
CA VAL A 82 -1.28 -18.02 -6.29
C VAL A 82 -2.55 -17.15 -6.34
N LEU A 83 -2.47 -15.96 -6.96
CA LEU A 83 -3.57 -15.02 -7.16
C LEU A 83 -4.02 -14.89 -8.62
N ASN A 84 -3.54 -15.74 -9.53
CA ASN A 84 -3.83 -15.61 -10.96
C ASN A 84 -5.32 -15.75 -11.31
N ASP A 85 -6.08 -16.47 -10.49
CA ASP A 85 -7.53 -16.66 -10.61
C ASP A 85 -8.33 -15.40 -10.31
N ILE A 86 -7.84 -14.54 -9.41
CA ILE A 86 -8.52 -13.28 -9.06
C ILE A 86 -8.03 -12.07 -9.86
N ARG A 87 -6.95 -12.22 -10.65
CA ARG A 87 -6.41 -11.17 -11.52
C ARG A 87 -7.22 -11.09 -12.82
N THR A 88 -7.62 -9.88 -13.18
CA THR A 88 -8.36 -9.57 -14.42
C THR A 88 -7.41 -9.22 -15.56
N GLU A 89 -7.95 -9.00 -16.76
CA GLU A 89 -7.15 -8.51 -17.89
C GLU A 89 -6.52 -7.14 -17.59
N PHE A 90 -7.20 -6.26 -16.86
CA PHE A 90 -6.70 -4.94 -16.49
C PHE A 90 -5.50 -5.03 -15.56
N ASP A 91 -5.51 -5.94 -14.59
CA ASP A 91 -4.38 -6.17 -13.68
C ASP A 91 -3.15 -6.69 -14.43
N ARG A 92 -3.36 -7.48 -15.50
CA ARG A 92 -2.27 -7.99 -16.35
C ARG A 92 -1.72 -6.90 -17.26
N GLU A 93 -2.58 -6.03 -17.80
CA GLU A 93 -2.17 -4.89 -18.63
C GLU A 93 -1.35 -3.87 -17.83
N ILE A 94 -1.78 -3.51 -16.60
CA ILE A 94 -0.96 -2.68 -15.69
C ILE A 94 0.40 -3.31 -15.44
N ASP A 95 0.42 -4.61 -15.12
CA ASP A 95 1.64 -5.31 -14.79
C ASP A 95 2.64 -5.31 -15.95
N MET A 96 2.18 -5.62 -17.17
CA MET A 96 3.01 -5.59 -18.38
C MET A 96 3.58 -4.20 -18.68
N GLY A 97 2.82 -3.13 -18.40
CA GLY A 97 3.25 -1.74 -18.62
C GLY A 97 4.04 -1.12 -17.47
N SER A 98 4.24 -1.84 -16.37
CA SER A 98 4.90 -1.32 -15.17
C SER A 98 6.44 -1.37 -15.25
N LEU A 99 7.11 -0.69 -14.31
CA LEU A 99 8.57 -0.73 -14.18
C LEU A 99 9.11 -2.10 -13.75
N ASN A 100 8.25 -2.94 -13.16
CA ASN A 100 8.60 -4.23 -12.58
C ASN A 100 7.58 -5.31 -12.99
N PRO A 101 7.49 -5.69 -14.27
CA PRO A 101 6.55 -6.71 -14.72
C PRO A 101 6.75 -8.06 -14.00
N GLY A 102 5.66 -8.69 -13.59
CA GLY A 102 5.67 -9.95 -12.85
C GLY A 102 6.10 -9.82 -11.38
N LYS A 103 6.19 -8.59 -10.86
CA LYS A 103 6.53 -8.30 -9.47
C LYS A 103 5.51 -7.39 -8.82
N GLN A 104 5.40 -7.47 -7.49
CA GLN A 104 4.51 -6.62 -6.69
C GLN A 104 3.05 -6.74 -7.15
N LEU A 105 2.61 -7.94 -7.52
CA LEU A 105 1.32 -8.17 -8.16
C LEU A 105 0.14 -7.80 -7.25
N PHE A 106 0.25 -8.07 -5.94
CA PHE A 106 -0.78 -7.69 -4.97
C PHE A 106 -0.83 -6.19 -4.76
N GLU A 107 0.32 -5.53 -4.66
CA GLU A 107 0.40 -4.07 -4.53
C GLU A 107 -0.24 -3.33 -5.72
N LYS A 108 -0.10 -3.88 -6.94
CA LYS A 108 -0.70 -3.36 -8.17
C LYS A 108 -2.23 -3.38 -8.17
N MET A 109 -2.85 -4.26 -7.39
CA MET A 109 -4.32 -4.34 -7.26
C MET A 109 -4.87 -3.40 -6.17
N ILE A 110 -4.02 -2.76 -5.37
CA ILE A 110 -4.44 -2.04 -4.16
C ILE A 110 -4.00 -0.58 -4.15
N SER A 111 -2.71 -0.34 -4.39
CA SER A 111 -2.06 0.90 -3.99
C SER A 111 -2.35 2.09 -4.90
N GLY A 112 -2.07 3.28 -4.38
CA GLY A 112 -2.38 4.54 -5.02
C GLY A 112 -1.55 4.85 -6.27
N MET A 113 -0.44 4.15 -6.51
CA MET A 113 0.30 4.25 -7.77
C MET A 113 -0.48 3.67 -8.96
N TYR A 114 -1.33 2.66 -8.72
CA TYR A 114 -1.95 1.88 -9.81
C TYR A 114 -3.47 2.04 -9.89
N MET A 115 -4.14 2.40 -8.80
CA MET A 115 -5.62 2.48 -8.75
C MET A 115 -6.22 3.38 -9.83
N GLY A 116 -5.68 4.59 -10.03
CA GLY A 116 -6.12 5.50 -11.09
C GLY A 116 -5.89 4.95 -12.50
N GLU A 117 -4.75 4.29 -12.74
CA GLU A 117 -4.44 3.68 -14.03
C GLU A 117 -5.37 2.50 -14.33
N LEU A 118 -5.76 1.73 -13.30
CA LEU A 118 -6.73 0.64 -13.45
C LEU A 118 -8.08 1.16 -13.92
N VAL A 119 -8.54 2.28 -13.33
CA VAL A 119 -9.75 2.98 -13.80
C VAL A 119 -9.57 3.46 -15.24
N ARG A 120 -8.44 4.09 -15.58
CA ARG A 120 -8.17 4.56 -16.95
C ARG A 120 -8.28 3.45 -17.99
N LEU A 121 -7.65 2.31 -17.73
CA LEU A 121 -7.67 1.16 -18.66
C LEU A 121 -9.09 0.63 -18.88
N ILE A 122 -9.90 0.56 -17.81
CA ILE A 122 -11.31 0.21 -17.90
C ILE A 122 -12.05 1.23 -18.78
N LEU A 123 -11.88 2.54 -18.54
CA LEU A 123 -12.51 3.60 -19.32
C LEU A 123 -12.12 3.52 -20.80
N VAL A 124 -10.84 3.29 -21.11
CA VAL A 124 -10.34 3.12 -22.48
C VAL A 124 -10.98 1.91 -23.17
N LYS A 125 -11.03 0.76 -22.49
CA LYS A 125 -11.59 -0.46 -23.06
C LYS A 125 -13.09 -0.31 -23.32
N MET A 126 -13.84 0.21 -22.35
CA MET A 126 -15.27 0.45 -22.49
C MET A 126 -15.59 1.50 -23.57
N ALA A 127 -14.75 2.54 -23.72
CA ALA A 127 -14.87 3.49 -24.81
C ALA A 127 -14.60 2.83 -26.18
N LYS A 128 -13.55 2.00 -26.31
CA LYS A 128 -13.29 1.23 -27.56
C LYS A 128 -14.46 0.35 -27.97
N GLU A 129 -15.20 -0.19 -27.00
CA GLU A 129 -16.37 -1.04 -27.23
C GLU A 129 -17.67 -0.24 -27.40
N GLY A 130 -17.60 1.10 -27.40
CA GLY A 130 -18.76 1.98 -27.58
C GLY A 130 -19.70 2.04 -26.38
N LEU A 131 -19.27 1.55 -25.22
CA LEU A 131 -20.06 1.54 -23.98
C LEU A 131 -20.00 2.85 -23.21
N LEU A 132 -18.94 3.64 -23.42
CA LEU A 132 -18.74 4.97 -22.84
C LEU A 132 -18.40 5.99 -23.91
N PHE A 133 -18.72 7.26 -23.62
CA PHE A 133 -18.31 8.44 -24.38
C PHE A 133 -18.68 8.40 -25.87
N GLY A 134 -19.73 7.65 -26.23
CA GLY A 134 -20.11 7.43 -27.63
C GLY A 134 -19.01 6.80 -28.49
N GLY A 135 -18.07 6.08 -27.89
CA GLY A 135 -16.92 5.49 -28.59
C GLY A 135 -15.70 6.43 -28.74
N ARG A 136 -15.76 7.65 -28.22
CA ARG A 136 -14.70 8.65 -28.38
C ARG A 136 -13.50 8.32 -27.50
N LEU A 137 -12.32 8.33 -28.11
CA LEU A 137 -11.03 8.26 -27.44
C LEU A 137 -10.28 9.57 -27.66
N THR A 138 -9.58 10.04 -26.64
CA THR A 138 -8.73 11.24 -26.70
C THR A 138 -7.28 10.85 -26.42
N PRO A 139 -6.29 11.64 -26.91
CA PRO A 139 -4.88 11.40 -26.57
C PRO A 139 -4.64 11.36 -25.05
N ASP A 140 -5.29 12.24 -24.29
CA ASP A 140 -5.15 12.27 -22.83
C ASP A 140 -5.74 11.04 -22.15
N LEU A 141 -6.90 10.54 -22.60
CA LEU A 141 -7.47 9.29 -22.06
C LEU A 141 -6.57 8.08 -22.39
N LEU A 142 -5.92 8.08 -23.55
CA LEU A 142 -5.02 7.00 -23.98
C LEU A 142 -3.64 7.04 -23.29
N THR A 143 -3.26 8.16 -22.68
CA THR A 143 -1.94 8.34 -22.06
C THR A 143 -1.91 7.76 -20.66
N THR A 144 -0.99 6.82 -20.40
CA THR A 144 -0.75 6.20 -19.09
C THR A 144 -0.51 7.25 -18.01
N GLY A 145 -1.17 7.09 -16.86
CA GLY A 145 -1.00 7.97 -15.71
C GLY A 145 -1.79 9.28 -15.75
N HIS A 146 -2.49 9.60 -16.86
CA HIS A 146 -3.30 10.82 -16.94
C HIS A 146 -4.61 10.76 -16.12
N PHE A 147 -5.00 9.57 -15.65
CA PHE A 147 -6.07 9.42 -14.66
C PHE A 147 -5.46 9.01 -13.30
N GLU A 148 -5.27 9.99 -12.42
CA GLU A 148 -4.61 9.77 -11.14
C GLU A 148 -5.55 9.25 -10.05
N THR A 149 -5.03 8.54 -9.06
CA THR A 149 -5.83 8.03 -7.92
C THR A 149 -6.54 9.14 -7.13
N ARG A 150 -6.01 10.37 -7.12
CA ARG A 150 -6.71 11.53 -6.52
C ARG A 150 -8.04 11.86 -7.22
N TYR A 151 -8.18 11.50 -8.50
CA TYR A 151 -9.43 11.64 -9.24
C TYR A 151 -10.45 10.61 -8.79
N VAL A 152 -10.03 9.37 -8.54
CA VAL A 152 -10.88 8.32 -7.95
C VAL A 152 -11.48 8.82 -6.62
N SER A 153 -10.63 9.32 -5.71
CA SER A 153 -11.09 9.87 -4.42
C SER A 153 -12.00 11.10 -4.56
N ALA A 154 -11.80 11.94 -5.58
CA ALA A 154 -12.64 13.10 -5.82
C ALA A 154 -14.01 12.73 -6.40
N ILE A 155 -14.04 11.71 -7.26
CA ILE A 155 -15.25 11.21 -7.90
C ILE A 155 -16.12 10.47 -6.88
N GLU A 156 -15.56 9.73 -5.93
CA GLU A 156 -16.36 8.99 -4.93
C GLU A 156 -16.92 9.85 -3.78
N LYS A 157 -16.79 11.18 -3.84
CA LYS A 157 -17.39 12.06 -2.84
C LYS A 157 -18.91 12.11 -2.99
N GLU A 158 -19.63 11.87 -1.90
CA GLU A 158 -21.10 11.79 -1.86
C GLU A 158 -21.82 12.97 -2.55
N LYS A 159 -21.45 14.22 -2.23
CA LYS A 159 -22.18 15.41 -2.69
C LYS A 159 -21.74 15.95 -4.05
N GLU A 160 -20.45 15.85 -4.36
CA GLU A 160 -19.83 16.51 -5.52
C GLU A 160 -19.28 15.51 -6.55
N GLY A 161 -19.43 14.21 -6.30
CA GLY A 161 -18.75 13.15 -7.05
C GLY A 161 -19.03 13.17 -8.55
N LEU A 162 -20.31 13.28 -8.93
CA LEU A 162 -20.71 13.34 -10.34
C LEU A 162 -20.24 14.63 -11.03
N GLN A 163 -20.25 15.76 -10.31
CA GLN A 163 -19.70 17.01 -10.84
C GLN A 163 -18.18 16.88 -11.07
N LYS A 164 -17.46 16.26 -10.12
CA LYS A 164 -16.03 16.00 -10.25
C LYS A 164 -15.73 15.04 -11.41
N ALA A 165 -16.55 14.01 -11.59
CA ALA A 165 -16.45 13.11 -12.74
C ALA A 165 -16.55 13.90 -14.05
N HIS A 166 -17.57 14.75 -14.19
CA HIS A 166 -17.72 15.62 -15.36
C HIS A 166 -16.49 16.52 -15.56
N GLU A 167 -16.05 17.24 -14.53
CA GLU A 167 -14.87 18.12 -14.61
C GLU A 167 -13.59 17.39 -15.03
N ILE A 168 -13.35 16.20 -14.48
CA ILE A 168 -12.14 15.39 -14.74
C ILE A 168 -12.19 14.80 -16.15
N LEU A 169 -13.31 14.21 -16.55
CA LEU A 169 -13.48 13.64 -17.89
C LEU A 169 -13.36 14.74 -18.97
N SER A 170 -13.93 15.93 -18.72
CA SER A 170 -13.76 17.07 -19.62
C SER A 170 -12.32 17.55 -19.73
N LYS A 171 -11.54 17.48 -18.65
CA LYS A 171 -10.08 17.78 -18.67
C LYS A 171 -9.29 16.77 -19.50
N LEU A 172 -9.79 15.55 -19.68
CA LEU A 172 -9.22 14.55 -20.58
C LEU A 172 -9.68 14.78 -22.04
N GLY A 173 -10.32 15.90 -22.35
CA GLY A 173 -10.77 16.26 -23.70
C GLY A 173 -12.06 15.56 -24.15
N LEU A 174 -12.80 14.95 -23.21
CA LEU A 174 -14.09 14.31 -23.48
C LEU A 174 -15.25 15.32 -23.32
N GLU A 175 -16.41 14.95 -23.87
CA GLU A 175 -17.68 15.65 -23.64
C GLU A 175 -18.62 14.65 -22.94
N PRO A 176 -18.44 14.41 -21.62
CA PRO A 176 -19.11 13.34 -20.91
C PRO A 176 -20.61 13.62 -20.74
N SER A 177 -21.45 12.65 -21.04
CA SER A 177 -22.87 12.69 -20.67
C SER A 177 -23.06 12.49 -19.17
N HIS A 178 -24.28 12.74 -18.67
CA HIS A 178 -24.62 12.38 -17.29
C HIS A 178 -24.42 10.88 -17.02
N GLU A 179 -24.79 10.03 -17.98
CA GLU A 179 -24.62 8.58 -17.88
C GLU A 179 -23.14 8.16 -17.82
N ASP A 180 -22.27 8.83 -18.58
CA ASP A 180 -20.81 8.60 -18.52
C ASP A 180 -20.23 8.96 -17.15
N CYS A 181 -20.74 10.03 -16.52
CA CYS A 181 -20.32 10.44 -15.19
C CYS A 181 -20.75 9.42 -14.13
N VAL A 182 -22.00 8.93 -14.20
CA VAL A 182 -22.52 7.88 -13.32
C VAL A 182 -21.74 6.57 -13.51
N ALA A 183 -21.45 6.18 -14.75
CA ALA A 183 -20.67 4.99 -15.05
C ALA A 183 -19.23 5.11 -14.52
N THR A 184 -18.57 6.24 -14.75
CA THR A 184 -17.21 6.51 -14.25
C THR A 184 -17.17 6.48 -12.72
N HIS A 185 -18.17 7.06 -12.06
CA HIS A 185 -18.34 6.97 -10.61
C HIS A 185 -18.44 5.52 -10.14
N ARG A 186 -19.28 4.71 -10.80
CA ARG A 186 -19.44 3.30 -10.45
C ARG A 186 -18.16 2.48 -10.67
N ILE A 187 -17.42 2.75 -11.75
CA ILE A 187 -16.13 2.10 -12.03
C ILE A 187 -15.13 2.42 -10.91
N CYS A 188 -15.03 3.69 -10.49
CA CYS A 188 -14.18 4.10 -9.37
C CYS A 188 -14.53 3.30 -8.10
N GLN A 189 -15.82 3.24 -7.74
CA GLN A 189 -16.29 2.48 -6.59
C GLN A 189 -15.92 0.99 -6.65
N ILE A 190 -16.05 0.34 -7.81
CA ILE A 190 -15.73 -1.08 -7.95
C ILE A 190 -14.22 -1.30 -7.71
N VAL A 191 -13.38 -0.47 -8.32
CA VAL A 191 -11.92 -0.55 -8.18
C VAL A 191 -11.46 -0.27 -6.74
N SER A 192 -11.93 0.83 -6.13
CA SER A 192 -11.54 1.20 -4.76
C SER A 192 -12.06 0.19 -3.72
N THR A 193 -13.27 -0.33 -3.89
CA THR A 193 -13.85 -1.36 -3.01
C THR A 193 -13.06 -2.66 -3.12
N ARG A 194 -12.66 -3.08 -4.32
CA ARG A 194 -11.80 -4.26 -4.50
C ARG A 194 -10.47 -4.10 -3.76
N SER A 195 -9.82 -2.94 -3.91
CA SER A 195 -8.58 -2.60 -3.20
C SER A 195 -8.75 -2.71 -1.67
N ALA A 196 -9.79 -2.08 -1.13
CA ALA A 196 -10.09 -2.12 0.31
C ALA A 196 -10.38 -3.55 0.80
N ASN A 197 -11.14 -4.33 0.04
CA ASN A 197 -11.48 -5.71 0.38
C ASN A 197 -10.25 -6.62 0.39
N LEU A 198 -9.35 -6.49 -0.59
CA LEU A 198 -8.10 -7.25 -0.64
C LEU A 198 -7.18 -6.91 0.55
N CYS A 199 -7.02 -5.62 0.85
CA CYS A 199 -6.27 -5.16 2.02
C CYS A 199 -6.90 -5.68 3.33
N GLY A 200 -8.23 -5.69 3.43
CA GLY A 200 -8.96 -6.22 4.58
C GLY A 200 -8.77 -7.73 4.75
N ALA A 201 -8.78 -8.49 3.65
CA ALA A 201 -8.60 -9.95 3.67
C ALA A 201 -7.20 -10.37 4.17
N THR A 202 -6.15 -9.68 3.75
CA THR A 202 -4.78 -9.95 4.21
C THR A 202 -4.55 -9.45 5.64
N LEU A 203 -5.08 -8.28 6.00
CA LEU A 203 -5.05 -7.80 7.39
C LEU A 203 -5.77 -8.78 8.34
N ALA A 204 -6.91 -9.35 7.92
CA ALA A 204 -7.62 -10.36 8.70
C ALA A 204 -6.77 -11.62 8.94
N ALA A 205 -5.91 -12.02 8.00
CA ALA A 205 -4.98 -13.12 8.19
C ALA A 205 -3.87 -12.78 9.20
N VAL A 206 -3.32 -11.56 9.16
CA VAL A 206 -2.35 -11.07 10.15
C VAL A 206 -2.95 -11.07 11.56
N LEU A 207 -4.16 -10.52 11.71
CA LEU A 207 -4.85 -10.50 13.01
C LEU A 207 -5.19 -11.91 13.50
N ARG A 208 -5.54 -12.83 12.60
CA ARG A 208 -5.76 -14.25 12.95
C ARG A 208 -4.46 -14.88 13.45
N ARG A 209 -3.33 -14.65 12.77
CA ARG A 209 -2.01 -15.11 13.21
C ARG A 209 -1.65 -14.60 14.60
N ILE A 210 -1.83 -13.31 14.87
CA ILE A 210 -1.58 -12.72 16.20
C ILE A 210 -2.48 -13.36 17.27
N LYS A 211 -3.77 -13.55 16.95
CA LYS A 211 -4.72 -14.21 17.86
C LYS A 211 -4.27 -15.64 18.22
N GLU A 212 -3.85 -16.41 17.22
CA GLU A 212 -3.37 -17.79 17.36
C GLU A 212 -2.08 -17.86 18.17
N ASN A 213 -1.10 -16.99 17.88
CA ASN A 213 0.16 -16.89 18.62
C ASN A 213 -0.07 -16.68 20.13
N LYS A 214 -1.06 -15.84 20.47
CA LYS A 214 -1.43 -15.54 21.86
C LYS A 214 -2.37 -16.58 22.49
N GLY A 215 -2.87 -17.56 21.73
CA GLY A 215 -3.83 -18.55 22.21
C GLY A 215 -5.13 -17.94 22.73
N LEU A 216 -5.60 -16.85 22.11
CA LEU A 216 -6.78 -16.10 22.60
C LEU A 216 -8.05 -16.50 21.86
N ASP A 217 -9.19 -16.50 22.56
CA ASP A 217 -10.51 -16.63 21.93
C ASP A 217 -10.93 -15.34 21.21
N ARG A 218 -10.57 -14.18 21.77
CA ARG A 218 -10.84 -12.85 21.22
C ARG A 218 -9.58 -11.99 21.27
N LEU A 219 -9.21 -11.41 20.13
CA LEU A 219 -8.09 -10.49 20.02
C LEU A 219 -8.56 -9.05 20.25
N ARG A 220 -7.81 -8.32 21.08
CA ARG A 220 -7.80 -6.85 21.12
C ARG A 220 -6.41 -6.42 20.66
N SER A 221 -6.34 -5.64 19.60
CA SER A 221 -5.09 -5.13 19.02
C SER A 221 -5.37 -3.82 18.31
N THR A 222 -4.36 -2.96 18.22
CA THR A 222 -4.40 -1.69 17.49
C THR A 222 -3.54 -1.81 16.24
N VAL A 223 -4.04 -1.22 15.14
CA VAL A 223 -3.33 -1.16 13.85
C VAL A 223 -2.98 0.30 13.59
N GLY A 224 -1.70 0.63 13.58
CA GLY A 224 -1.23 1.94 13.13
C GLY A 224 -1.32 2.02 11.61
N VAL A 225 -2.01 3.04 11.07
CA VAL A 225 -2.23 3.18 9.63
C VAL A 225 -1.70 4.52 9.10
N ASP A 226 -0.90 4.48 8.04
CA ASP A 226 -0.54 5.64 7.23
C ASP A 226 -0.75 5.35 5.73
N GLY A 227 -0.62 6.38 4.89
CA GLY A 227 -0.72 6.32 3.45
C GLY A 227 -1.77 7.29 2.91
N SER A 228 -1.45 7.89 1.76
CA SER A 228 -2.29 8.92 1.13
C SER A 228 -3.64 8.41 0.67
N VAL A 229 -3.75 7.13 0.28
CA VAL A 229 -5.03 6.55 -0.15
C VAL A 229 -5.94 6.45 1.05
N TYR A 230 -5.48 5.82 2.13
CA TYR A 230 -6.25 5.69 3.38
C TYR A 230 -6.69 7.04 3.96
N LYS A 231 -5.78 8.03 4.01
CA LYS A 231 -6.06 9.35 4.61
C LYS A 231 -6.98 10.25 3.78
N LYS A 232 -7.01 10.09 2.44
CA LYS A 232 -7.68 11.06 1.54
C LYS A 232 -8.89 10.50 0.81
N HIS A 233 -9.02 9.17 0.70
CA HIS A 233 -10.17 8.55 0.05
C HIS A 233 -11.39 8.65 0.98
N PRO A 234 -12.59 9.00 0.46
CA PRO A 234 -13.78 9.12 1.29
C PRO A 234 -14.09 7.79 1.99
N GLN A 235 -14.41 7.85 3.28
CA GLN A 235 -14.91 6.69 4.02
C GLN A 235 -16.40 6.53 3.70
N LYS A 236 -16.81 5.30 3.34
CA LYS A 236 -18.22 5.02 3.06
C LYS A 236 -19.04 5.09 4.35
N GLU A 237 -20.10 5.88 4.35
CA GLU A 237 -21.27 5.53 5.15
C GLU A 237 -21.97 4.37 4.42
N ASN A 238 -22.31 3.30 5.15
CA ASN A 238 -22.95 2.12 4.58
C ASN A 238 -24.35 2.50 4.08
N ASP A 239 -24.48 2.96 2.84
CA ASP A 239 -25.78 3.07 2.19
C ASP A 239 -26.00 1.87 1.26
N VAL A 240 -26.89 0.99 1.70
CA VAL A 240 -27.19 -0.31 1.08
C VAL A 240 -28.36 -0.18 0.09
N ASN A 241 -28.70 1.02 -0.37
CA ASN A 241 -29.90 1.25 -1.19
C ASN A 241 -29.64 2.04 -2.48
N ASP A 242 -28.71 1.58 -3.32
CA ASP A 242 -28.74 1.97 -4.73
C ASP A 242 -29.64 1.03 -5.52
N ARG A 243 -30.82 1.52 -5.89
CA ARG A 243 -31.65 0.93 -6.93
C ARG A 243 -30.80 0.85 -8.20
N LEU A 244 -30.48 -0.37 -8.63
CA LEU A 244 -29.71 -0.62 -9.85
C LEU A 244 -30.51 -0.17 -11.07
N GLU A 245 -30.29 1.06 -11.52
CA GLU A 245 -30.79 1.56 -12.80
C GLU A 245 -29.92 1.03 -13.97
N GLY A 246 -30.51 0.92 -15.17
CA GLY A 246 -30.03 0.05 -16.24
C GLY A 246 -28.56 0.15 -16.65
N ASN A 247 -27.94 1.35 -16.64
CA ASN A 247 -26.52 1.48 -16.99
C ASN A 247 -25.59 0.98 -15.87
N ILE A 248 -25.94 1.15 -14.59
CA ILE A 248 -25.16 0.63 -13.47
C ILE A 248 -25.08 -0.90 -13.54
N TYR A 249 -26.18 -1.57 -13.91
CA TYR A 249 -26.19 -3.02 -14.11
C TYR A 249 -25.23 -3.48 -15.21
N LYS A 250 -25.09 -2.71 -16.31
CA LYS A 250 -24.13 -3.04 -17.38
C LYS A 250 -22.69 -2.92 -16.89
N ILE A 251 -22.36 -1.86 -16.15
CA ILE A 251 -21.02 -1.69 -15.54
C ILE A 251 -20.72 -2.84 -14.58
N ASP A 252 -21.67 -3.15 -13.69
CA ASP A 252 -21.52 -4.23 -12.71
C ASP A 252 -21.32 -5.59 -13.36
N LYS A 253 -22.00 -5.86 -14.48
CA LYS A 253 -21.81 -7.08 -15.26
C LYS A 253 -20.47 -7.09 -15.98
N TYR A 254 -20.05 -5.96 -16.53
CA TYR A 254 -18.77 -5.83 -17.25
C TYR A 254 -17.57 -6.05 -16.34
N LEU A 255 -17.65 -5.53 -15.12
CA LEU A 255 -16.61 -5.62 -14.10
C LEU A 255 -16.92 -6.69 -13.05
N TYR A 256 -17.67 -7.74 -13.42
CA TYR A 256 -18.05 -8.80 -12.50
C TYR A 256 -16.83 -9.46 -11.84
N ASP A 257 -15.79 -9.75 -12.62
CA ASP A 257 -14.55 -10.39 -12.13
C ASP A 257 -13.73 -9.48 -11.19
N MET A 258 -14.02 -8.18 -11.14
CA MET A 258 -13.42 -7.24 -10.17
C MET A 258 -14.12 -7.28 -8.80
N ARG A 259 -15.33 -7.86 -8.73
CA ARG A 259 -16.15 -7.92 -7.52
C ARG A 259 -15.90 -9.25 -6.81
N LEU A 260 -15.06 -9.21 -5.79
CA LEU A 260 -14.71 -10.39 -5.01
C LEU A 260 -15.82 -10.73 -4.01
N SER A 261 -16.25 -12.00 -3.99
CA SER A 261 -17.21 -12.50 -2.99
C SER A 261 -16.54 -12.63 -1.63
N GLU A 262 -17.35 -12.74 -0.57
CA GLU A 262 -16.82 -13.01 0.78
C GLU A 262 -16.02 -14.31 0.83
N GLU A 263 -16.50 -15.36 0.15
CA GLU A 263 -15.81 -16.65 0.04
C GLU A 263 -14.43 -16.48 -0.62
N THR A 264 -14.35 -15.76 -1.74
CA THR A 264 -13.06 -15.47 -2.40
C THR A 264 -12.14 -14.68 -1.48
N LEU A 265 -12.65 -13.70 -0.74
CA LEU A 265 -11.83 -12.93 0.22
C LEU A 265 -11.32 -13.79 1.38
N GLN A 266 -12.14 -14.73 1.87
CA GLN A 266 -11.71 -15.71 2.87
C GLN A 266 -10.62 -16.64 2.31
N GLU A 267 -10.74 -17.09 1.07
CA GLU A 267 -9.68 -17.87 0.41
C GLU A 267 -8.38 -17.07 0.25
N VAL A 268 -8.46 -15.81 -0.19
CA VAL A 268 -7.30 -14.91 -0.28
C VAL A 268 -6.63 -14.77 1.09
N SER A 269 -7.41 -14.57 2.15
CA SER A 269 -6.92 -14.53 3.53
C SER A 269 -6.19 -15.82 3.94
N GLN A 270 -6.72 -16.99 3.59
CA GLN A 270 -6.08 -18.27 3.89
C GLN A 270 -4.80 -18.50 3.08
N ARG A 271 -4.81 -18.18 1.78
CA ARG A 271 -3.63 -18.26 0.90
C ARG A 271 -2.51 -17.35 1.42
N PHE A 272 -2.87 -16.15 1.87
CA PHE A 272 -1.93 -15.20 2.46
C PHE A 272 -1.30 -15.73 3.75
N GLY A 273 -2.10 -16.30 4.67
CA GLY A 273 -1.59 -16.92 5.89
C GLY A 273 -0.56 -18.03 5.61
N LYS A 274 -0.79 -18.87 4.58
CA LYS A 274 0.18 -19.89 4.15
C LYS A 274 1.48 -19.28 3.63
N GLU A 275 1.40 -18.20 2.86
CA GLU A 275 2.60 -17.50 2.36
C GLU A 275 3.36 -16.78 3.49
N MET A 276 2.67 -16.33 4.55
CA MET A 276 3.34 -15.83 5.77
C MET A 276 4.16 -16.94 6.46
N GLU A 277 3.57 -18.11 6.68
CA GLU A 277 4.27 -19.27 7.27
C GLU A 277 5.48 -19.68 6.43
N LYS A 278 5.29 -19.77 5.11
CA LYS A 278 6.35 -20.05 4.13
C LYS A 278 7.45 -18.98 4.18
N GLY A 279 7.10 -17.71 4.35
CA GLY A 279 8.05 -16.61 4.47
C GLY A 279 8.86 -16.65 5.76
N LEU A 280 8.31 -17.17 6.86
CA LEU A 280 9.02 -17.28 8.14
C LEU A 280 9.98 -18.48 8.19
N GLY A 281 9.72 -19.54 7.42
CA GLY A 281 10.54 -20.75 7.40
C GLY A 281 11.86 -20.59 6.63
N ALA A 282 12.96 -21.11 7.17
CA ALA A 282 14.30 -20.92 6.61
C ALA A 282 14.47 -21.56 5.22
N ASP A 283 13.96 -22.78 5.05
CA ASP A 283 14.04 -23.52 3.77
C ASP A 283 13.03 -22.99 2.74
N THR A 284 11.92 -22.39 3.20
CA THR A 284 10.80 -22.00 2.36
C THR A 284 10.86 -20.52 1.92
N ASN A 285 11.48 -19.65 2.71
CA ASN A 285 11.60 -18.21 2.47
C ASN A 285 12.15 -17.84 1.08
N PRO A 286 13.19 -18.51 0.52
CA PRO A 286 13.71 -18.17 -0.80
C PRO A 286 12.65 -18.19 -1.91
N THR A 287 11.66 -19.08 -1.78
CA THR A 287 10.55 -19.26 -2.74
C THR A 287 9.23 -18.63 -2.30
N ALA A 288 9.17 -18.06 -1.09
CA ALA A 288 7.99 -17.36 -0.59
C ALA A 288 7.77 -16.06 -1.39
N SER A 289 6.51 -15.79 -1.72
CA SER A 289 6.11 -14.53 -2.34
C SER A 289 6.07 -13.40 -1.31
N VAL A 290 5.61 -13.71 -0.09
CA VAL A 290 5.66 -12.81 1.08
C VAL A 290 6.96 -13.07 1.84
N LYS A 291 7.85 -12.07 1.92
CA LYS A 291 9.24 -12.28 2.35
C LYS A 291 9.48 -12.27 3.85
N MET A 292 8.56 -11.72 4.64
CA MET A 292 8.60 -11.80 6.12
C MET A 292 9.98 -11.42 6.69
N LEU A 293 10.51 -10.28 6.28
CA LEU A 293 11.85 -9.80 6.59
C LEU A 293 11.98 -9.44 8.09
N PRO A 294 12.93 -10.05 8.82
CA PRO A 294 13.23 -9.68 10.20
C PRO A 294 13.76 -8.24 10.29
N THR A 295 13.17 -7.43 11.18
CA THR A 295 13.55 -6.01 11.32
C THR A 295 14.55 -5.77 12.45
N PHE A 296 14.77 -6.77 13.32
CA PHE A 296 15.51 -6.67 14.58
C PHE A 296 14.90 -5.73 15.63
N VAL A 297 13.69 -5.18 15.40
CA VAL A 297 12.96 -4.45 16.43
C VAL A 297 12.18 -5.44 17.30
N ARG A 298 12.55 -5.56 18.58
CA ARG A 298 12.04 -6.61 19.49
C ARG A 298 10.85 -6.20 20.37
N SER A 299 10.53 -4.91 20.42
CA SER A 299 9.39 -4.39 21.18
C SER A 299 8.88 -3.10 20.55
N THR A 300 7.60 -2.80 20.80
CA THR A 300 7.03 -1.47 20.61
C THR A 300 7.50 -0.53 21.72
N PRO A 301 7.28 0.78 21.58
CA PRO A 301 7.66 1.73 22.61
C PRO A 301 7.02 1.42 23.96
N ASP A 302 7.76 1.62 25.05
CA ASP A 302 7.31 1.36 26.43
C ASP A 302 7.24 2.62 27.29
N GLY A 303 7.57 3.78 26.71
CA GLY A 303 7.54 5.07 27.37
C GLY A 303 8.83 5.44 28.09
N THR A 304 9.83 4.56 28.11
CA THR A 304 11.16 4.86 28.68
C THR A 304 12.09 5.55 27.67
N GLU A 305 11.63 5.78 26.44
CA GLU A 305 12.41 6.46 25.41
C GLU A 305 12.65 7.92 25.77
N ASP A 306 13.92 8.33 25.75
CA ASP A 306 14.34 9.72 25.99
C ASP A 306 15.55 10.02 25.10
N GLY A 307 15.57 11.20 24.46
CA GLY A 307 16.70 11.61 23.64
C GLY A 307 16.36 12.57 22.49
N ASP A 308 17.41 13.02 21.80
CA ASP A 308 17.34 13.87 20.60
C ASP A 308 17.92 13.10 19.41
N PHE A 309 17.07 12.80 18.44
CA PHE A 309 17.35 11.87 17.34
C PHE A 309 17.24 12.57 15.99
N LEU A 310 18.07 12.16 15.04
CA LEU A 310 17.90 12.50 13.63
C LEU A 310 17.32 11.30 12.89
N ALA A 311 16.27 11.53 12.11
CA ALA A 311 15.66 10.52 11.24
C ALA A 311 15.68 10.98 9.78
N LEU A 312 15.89 10.02 8.89
CA LEU A 312 15.86 10.21 7.44
C LEU A 312 14.74 9.37 6.87
N ASP A 313 13.71 10.03 6.33
CA ASP A 313 12.58 9.40 5.66
C ASP A 313 12.80 9.52 4.15
N LEU A 314 13.22 8.41 3.54
CA LEU A 314 13.40 8.32 2.10
C LEU A 314 12.16 7.68 1.49
N GLY A 315 11.16 8.51 1.19
CA GLY A 315 9.99 8.11 0.41
C GLY A 315 10.27 8.14 -1.09
N GLY A 316 9.30 7.66 -1.88
CA GLY A 316 9.43 7.64 -3.34
C GLY A 316 9.72 9.02 -3.94
N THR A 317 8.87 10.02 -3.66
CA THR A 317 8.96 11.35 -4.30
C THR A 317 9.69 12.39 -3.45
N ASN A 318 9.79 12.18 -2.15
CA ASN A 318 10.33 13.16 -1.20
C ASN A 318 11.30 12.49 -0.24
N PHE A 319 12.40 13.17 0.01
CA PHE A 319 13.32 12.90 1.10
C PHE A 319 13.04 13.87 2.23
N ARG A 320 12.88 13.38 3.46
CA ARG A 320 12.71 14.24 4.63
C ARG A 320 13.83 13.99 5.62
N VAL A 321 14.33 15.09 6.18
CA VAL A 321 15.21 15.07 7.35
C VAL A 321 14.36 15.52 8.52
N LEU A 322 14.35 14.72 9.58
CA LEU A 322 13.62 15.03 10.82
C LEU A 322 14.60 15.09 11.98
N ARG A 323 14.37 16.03 12.89
CA ARG A 323 14.91 16.01 14.25
C ARG A 323 13.75 15.71 15.19
N VAL A 324 13.89 14.65 15.98
CA VAL A 324 12.86 14.14 16.89
C VAL A 324 13.42 14.18 18.30
N LYS A 325 12.83 15.01 19.15
CA LYS A 325 13.18 15.09 20.55
C LYS A 325 12.08 14.43 21.39
N VAL A 326 12.45 13.36 22.08
CA VAL A 326 11.59 12.62 23.00
C VAL A 326 12.05 12.99 24.41
N SER A 327 11.11 13.42 25.26
CA SER A 327 11.42 13.75 26.66
C SER A 327 10.40 13.14 27.61
N ASP A 328 10.90 12.48 28.66
CA ASP A 328 10.09 12.03 29.79
C ASP A 328 10.00 13.13 30.86
N ASN A 329 8.99 13.99 30.74
CA ASN A 329 8.68 15.03 31.73
C ASN A 329 7.38 14.72 32.52
N GLY A 330 6.96 13.46 32.60
CA GLY A 330 5.68 13.05 33.20
C GLY A 330 4.43 13.34 32.34
N LEU A 331 4.62 14.01 31.21
CA LEU A 331 3.70 14.13 30.08
C LEU A 331 4.54 13.78 28.86
N GLN A 332 4.49 12.53 28.40
CA GLN A 332 5.19 12.06 27.20
C GLN A 332 5.07 13.10 26.07
N LYS A 333 6.16 13.81 25.77
CA LYS A 333 6.17 14.88 24.78
C LYS A 333 7.19 14.57 23.70
N VAL A 334 6.71 14.51 22.45
CA VAL A 334 7.53 14.37 21.25
C VAL A 334 7.52 15.70 20.50
N GLU A 335 8.69 16.32 20.34
CA GLU A 335 8.89 17.51 19.51
C GLU A 335 9.54 17.09 18.19
N MET A 336 8.96 17.50 17.06
CA MET A 336 9.44 17.16 15.73
C MET A 336 9.67 18.39 14.88
N GLU A 337 10.88 18.54 14.36
CA GLU A 337 11.24 19.49 13.31
C GLU A 337 11.54 18.69 12.04
N ASN A 338 11.06 19.15 10.88
CA ASN A 338 11.35 18.48 9.62
C ASN A 338 11.63 19.46 8.47
N GLN A 339 12.40 18.97 7.50
CA GLN A 339 12.64 19.64 6.23
C GLN A 339 12.47 18.66 5.08
N ILE A 340 11.73 19.07 4.05
CA ILE A 340 11.39 18.25 2.89
C ILE A 340 12.25 18.67 1.70
N TYR A 341 12.80 17.68 1.01
CA TYR A 341 13.59 17.81 -0.20
C TYR A 341 12.95 16.97 -1.31
N ALA A 342 12.67 17.58 -2.46
CA ALA A 342 12.20 16.84 -3.63
C ALA A 342 13.34 15.99 -4.21
N ILE A 343 13.04 14.74 -4.57
CA ILE A 343 13.99 13.86 -5.25
C ILE A 343 13.75 13.98 -6.77
N PRO A 344 14.74 14.39 -7.58
CA PRO A 344 14.63 14.43 -9.03
C PRO A 344 14.23 13.06 -9.62
N GLU A 345 13.33 13.02 -10.61
CA GLU A 345 12.87 11.76 -11.23
C GLU A 345 14.02 10.89 -11.76
N GLU A 346 15.09 11.51 -12.25
CA GLU A 346 16.28 10.83 -12.76
C GLU A 346 16.98 9.98 -11.68
N LEU A 347 16.93 10.42 -10.43
CA LEU A 347 17.49 9.72 -9.28
C LEU A 347 16.52 8.68 -8.68
N MET A 348 15.22 8.79 -8.99
CA MET A 348 14.19 7.83 -8.57
C MET A 348 14.18 6.55 -9.43
N ARG A 349 14.81 6.55 -10.61
CA ARG A 349 14.76 5.47 -11.61
C ARG A 349 16.06 4.65 -11.74
N GLY A 350 17.04 4.85 -10.87
CA GLY A 350 18.30 4.10 -10.90
C GLY A 350 18.13 2.66 -10.38
N SER A 351 18.80 1.69 -11.01
CA SER A 351 18.96 0.36 -10.39
C SER A 351 19.80 0.51 -9.10
N GLY A 352 19.48 -0.23 -8.03
CA GLY A 352 20.31 -0.22 -6.81
C GLY A 352 21.80 -0.54 -7.04
N VAL A 353 22.12 -1.10 -8.21
CA VAL A 353 23.48 -1.42 -8.68
C VAL A 353 24.18 -0.24 -9.37
N GLN A 354 23.48 0.67 -10.07
CA GLN A 354 24.07 1.88 -10.65
C GLN A 354 24.54 2.92 -9.60
N VAL A 355 24.29 2.65 -8.32
CA VAL A 355 24.79 3.45 -7.19
C VAL A 355 25.89 2.73 -6.39
N SER A 356 26.42 1.64 -6.95
CA SER A 356 27.57 0.91 -6.43
C SER A 356 28.83 1.29 -7.22
N PRO A 357 29.90 1.81 -6.61
CA PRO A 357 31.15 1.97 -7.32
C PRO A 357 31.74 0.58 -7.59
N GLU A 358 32.26 0.39 -8.81
CA GLU A 358 33.03 -0.78 -9.24
C GLU A 358 34.10 -1.18 -8.22
N PRO A 359 34.44 -2.48 -8.13
CA PRO A 359 35.52 -2.94 -7.28
C PRO A 359 36.85 -2.39 -7.82
N VAL A 360 37.43 -1.42 -7.11
CA VAL A 360 38.82 -1.04 -7.33
C VAL A 360 39.67 -2.20 -6.80
N CYS A 361 40.47 -2.77 -7.69
CA CYS A 361 41.43 -3.85 -7.44
C CYS A 361 42.46 -3.49 -6.37
#